data_AF-A0A7Z0LHD3-F1
#
_entry.id   AF-A0A7Z0LHD3-F1
#
_cell.length_a   1.000
_cell.length_b   1.000
_cell.length_c   1.000
_cell.angle_alpha   90.00
_cell.angle_beta   90.00
_cell.angle_gamma   90.00
#
_symmetry.space_group_name_H-M   'P 1'
#
loop_
_entity.id
_entity.type
_entity.pdbx_description
1 polymer ?
#
loop_
_entity_poly.entity_id
_entity_poly.type
_entity_poly.pdbx_seq_one_letter_code
_entity_poly.pdbx_strand_id
1 'polypeptide(L)'
;MSYASDMKQELTRITITDDRSFLSELSALIKMNGILTINNGSLSISVQTENAAIARRIFSLIKHFYDVHIKISVKKKMQLKKNNVYICR
;
A
#
# COMPACT_ATOMS: atom_id res chain seq x y z
N MET A 1 -10.41 -10.62 -12.73
CA MET A 1 -10.34 -11.29 -11.42
C MET A 1 -9.40 -12.48 -11.57
N SER A 2 -8.49 -12.68 -10.63
CA SER A 2 -7.60 -13.84 -10.60
C SER A 2 -7.60 -14.40 -9.19
N TYR A 3 -7.40 -15.71 -9.06
CA TYR A 3 -7.30 -16.40 -7.77
C TYR A 3 -6.32 -15.68 -6.80
N ALA A 4 -5.20 -15.21 -7.33
CA ALA A 4 -4.22 -14.45 -6.56
C ALA A 4 -4.76 -13.11 -6.01
N SER A 5 -5.69 -12.45 -6.70
CA SER A 5 -6.33 -11.22 -6.22
C SER A 5 -7.26 -11.51 -5.04
N ASP A 6 -8.01 -12.61 -5.12
CA ASP A 6 -9.00 -12.99 -4.12
C ASP A 6 -8.30 -13.45 -2.82
N MET A 7 -7.26 -14.28 -2.97
CA MET A 7 -6.39 -14.69 -1.85
C MET A 7 -5.75 -13.48 -1.14
N LYS A 8 -5.23 -12.50 -1.91
CA LYS A 8 -4.68 -11.27 -1.32
C LYS A 8 -5.73 -10.48 -0.54
N GLN A 9 -6.96 -10.43 -1.04
CA GLN A 9 -8.04 -9.72 -0.36
C GLN A 9 -8.47 -10.41 0.93
N GLU A 10 -8.46 -11.74 0.96
CA GLU A 10 -8.74 -12.51 2.16
C GLU A 10 -7.67 -12.31 3.25
N LEU A 11 -6.40 -12.37 2.88
CA LEU A 11 -5.27 -12.17 3.81
C LEU A 11 -5.30 -10.80 4.50
N THR A 12 -5.75 -9.74 3.82
CA THR A 12 -5.84 -8.39 4.42
C THR A 12 -6.88 -8.28 5.55
N ARG A 13 -7.80 -9.25 5.67
CA ARG A 13 -8.81 -9.31 6.73
C ARG A 13 -8.31 -9.98 8.00
N ILE A 14 -7.14 -10.62 7.96
CA ILE A 14 -6.54 -11.22 9.14
C ILE A 14 -6.26 -10.10 10.15
N THR A 15 -6.83 -10.27 11.34
CA THR A 15 -6.60 -9.35 12.44
C THR A 15 -5.23 -9.68 13.01
N ILE A 16 -4.31 -8.72 12.89
CA ILE A 16 -3.06 -8.78 13.63
C ILE A 16 -3.37 -8.12 14.98
N THR A 17 -2.80 -8.65 16.05
CA THR A 17 -3.03 -8.18 17.43
C THR A 17 -1.77 -7.65 18.09
N ASP A 18 -0.61 -7.88 17.48
CA ASP A 18 0.71 -7.50 18.00
C ASP A 18 1.35 -6.39 17.15
N ASP A 19 1.72 -5.28 17.78
CA ASP A 19 2.32 -4.11 17.13
C ASP A 19 3.60 -4.45 16.38
N ARG A 20 4.42 -5.38 16.90
CA ARG A 20 5.65 -5.80 16.20
C ARG A 20 5.33 -6.50 14.89
N SER A 21 4.29 -7.32 14.87
CA SER A 21 3.79 -8.00 13.68
C SER A 21 3.24 -7.00 12.66
N PHE A 22 2.49 -5.98 13.10
CA PHE A 22 2.02 -4.87 12.25
C PHE A 22 3.18 -4.09 11.60
N LEU A 23 4.22 -3.75 12.38
CA LEU A 23 5.41 -3.05 11.88
C LEU A 23 6.16 -3.91 10.86
N SER A 24 6.26 -5.22 11.09
CA SER A 24 6.89 -6.14 10.15
C SER A 24 6.12 -6.25 8.83
N GLU A 25 4.77 -6.30 8.88
CA GLU A 25 3.90 -6.30 7.71
C GLU A 25 4.10 -5.00 6.91
N LEU A 26 4.07 -3.85 7.59
CA LEU A 26 4.26 -2.55 6.96
C LEU A 26 5.64 -2.46 6.28
N SER A 27 6.69 -2.89 6.97
CA SER A 27 8.05 -2.93 6.41
C SER A 27 8.13 -3.82 5.17
N ALA A 28 7.50 -4.99 5.19
CA ALA A 28 7.47 -5.88 4.02
C ALA A 28 6.73 -5.24 2.84
N LEU A 29 5.58 -4.60 3.09
CA LEU A 29 4.79 -3.93 2.05
C LEU A 29 5.53 -2.74 1.44
N ILE A 30 6.22 -1.95 2.26
CA ILE A 30 7.08 -0.84 1.79
C ILE A 30 8.27 -1.39 1.01
N LYS A 31 8.91 -2.48 1.44
CA LYS A 31 10.02 -3.09 0.68
C LYS A 31 9.60 -3.62 -0.68
N MET A 32 8.41 -4.24 -0.77
CA MET A 32 7.93 -4.84 -2.03
C MET A 32 7.41 -3.80 -3.02
N ASN A 33 6.67 -2.80 -2.53
CA ASN A 33 5.87 -1.91 -3.38
C ASN A 33 6.20 -0.42 -3.19
N GLY A 34 7.12 -0.11 -2.29
CA GLY A 34 7.55 1.25 -1.98
C GLY A 34 8.53 1.78 -3.01
N ILE A 35 8.31 3.02 -3.40
CA ILE A 35 9.14 3.80 -4.31
C ILE A 35 9.57 5.03 -3.56
N LEU A 36 10.87 5.13 -3.31
CA LEU A 36 11.52 6.31 -2.75
C LEU A 36 11.82 7.29 -3.88
N THR A 37 11.27 8.50 -3.80
CA THR A 37 11.54 9.57 -4.76
C THR A 37 12.23 10.72 -4.05
N ILE A 38 13.39 11.12 -4.56
CA ILE A 38 14.14 12.28 -4.10
C ILE A 38 13.99 13.35 -5.17
N ASN A 39 13.33 14.46 -4.84
CA ASN A 39 13.15 15.59 -5.75
C ASN A 39 13.48 16.90 -5.03
N ASN A 40 14.36 17.72 -5.60
CA ASN A 40 14.73 19.04 -5.08
C ASN A 40 15.09 19.05 -3.58
N GLY A 41 15.82 18.03 -3.10
CA GLY A 41 16.19 17.88 -1.69
C GLY A 41 15.08 17.37 -0.77
N SER A 42 13.87 17.16 -1.28
CA SER A 42 12.77 16.53 -0.55
C SER A 42 12.71 15.02 -0.81
N LEU A 43 12.52 14.26 0.27
CA LEU A 43 12.34 12.82 0.24
C LEU A 43 10.84 12.49 0.30
N SER A 44 10.36 11.66 -0.59
CA SER A 44 8.97 11.16 -0.56
C SER A 44 8.94 9.65 -0.76
N ILE A 45 8.10 8.97 0.02
CA ILE A 45 7.86 7.54 -0.12
C ILE A 45 6.47 7.37 -0.72
N SER A 46 6.37 6.60 -1.80
CA SER A 46 5.07 6.24 -2.38
C SER A 46 4.92 4.73 -2.45
N VAL A 47 3.79 4.19 -2.02
CA VAL A 47 3.50 2.76 -2.12
C VAL A 47 2.40 2.56 -3.15
N GLN A 48 2.66 1.71 -4.16
CA GLN A 48 1.75 1.51 -5.29
C GLN A 48 1.23 0.07 -5.33
N THR A 49 -0.08 -0.10 -5.53
CA THR A 49 -0.69 -1.42 -5.65
C THR A 49 -1.90 -1.40 -6.57
N GLU A 50 -2.12 -2.49 -7.31
CA GLU A 50 -3.33 -2.68 -8.13
C GLU A 50 -4.51 -3.21 -7.30
N ASN A 51 -4.28 -3.64 -6.05
CA ASN A 51 -5.32 -4.18 -5.17
C ASN A 51 -5.75 -3.13 -4.12
N ALA A 52 -7.03 -2.75 -4.18
CA ALA A 52 -7.63 -1.77 -3.27
C ALA A 52 -7.61 -2.21 -1.79
N ALA A 53 -7.68 -3.52 -1.52
CA ALA A 53 -7.64 -4.05 -0.15
C ALA A 53 -6.25 -3.86 0.47
N ILE A 54 -5.19 -4.11 -0.30
CA ILE A 54 -3.80 -3.88 0.12
C ILE A 54 -3.57 -2.38 0.36
N ALA A 55 -4.09 -1.50 -0.51
CA ALA A 55 -3.97 -0.05 -0.32
C ALA A 55 -4.59 0.42 1.01
N ARG A 56 -5.81 -0.06 1.33
CA ARG A 56 -6.49 0.24 2.60
C ARG A 56 -5.73 -0.30 3.80
N ARG A 57 -5.15 -1.50 3.68
CA ARG A 57 -4.31 -2.11 4.72
C ARG A 57 -3.10 -1.22 5.02
N ILE A 58 -2.31 -0.86 4.00
CA ILE A 58 -1.14 0.02 4.14
C ILE A 58 -1.52 1.34 4.80
N PHE A 59 -2.61 1.98 4.35
CA PHE A 59 -3.09 3.23 4.94
C PHE A 59 -3.38 3.07 6.44
N SER A 60 -4.05 1.99 6.83
CA SER A 60 -4.38 1.70 8.23
C SER A 60 -3.13 1.44 9.06
N LEU A 61 -2.17 0.67 8.53
CA LEU A 61 -0.89 0.39 9.17
C LEU A 61 -0.09 1.68 9.42
N ILE A 62 0.02 2.56 8.41
CA ILE A 62 0.77 3.81 8.54
C ILE A 62 0.08 4.73 9.54
N LYS A 63 -1.25 4.90 9.44
CA LYS A 63 -2.02 5.77 10.35
C LYS A 63 -1.99 5.28 11.80
N HIS A 64 -1.82 3.97 12.02
CA HIS A 64 -1.71 3.40 13.36
C HIS A 64 -0.38 3.77 14.05
N PHE A 65 0.74 3.74 13.32
CA PHE A 65 2.07 4.02 13.90
C PHE A 65 2.54 5.47 13.74
N TYR A 66 2.02 6.20 12.75
CA TYR A 66 2.52 7.51 12.38
C TYR A 66 1.36 8.49 12.24
N ASP A 67 1.45 9.61 12.97
CA ASP A 67 0.52 10.72 12.82
C ASP A 67 0.91 11.58 11.60
N VAL A 68 0.68 11.03 10.41
CA VAL A 68 1.04 11.66 9.13
C VAL A 68 -0.16 11.74 8.21
N HIS A 69 -0.21 12.81 7.42
CA HIS A 69 -1.25 13.00 6.42
C HIS A 69 -0.91 12.22 5.13
N ILE A 70 -1.54 11.07 4.95
CA ILE A 70 -1.33 10.21 3.77
C ILE A 70 -2.27 10.64 2.65
N LYS A 71 -1.72 10.99 1.49
CA LYS A 71 -2.46 11.28 0.27
C LYS A 71 -2.65 10.02 -0.56
N ILE A 72 -3.90 9.61 -0.75
CA ILE A 72 -4.25 8.52 -1.66
C ILE A 72 -4.60 9.10 -3.03
N SER A 73 -4.01 8.55 -4.08
CA SER A 73 -4.36 8.86 -5.47
C SER A 73 -4.64 7.58 -6.25
N VAL A 74 -5.61 7.63 -7.15
CA VAL A 74 -5.95 6.52 -8.04
C VAL A 74 -5.59 6.91 -9.46
N LYS A 75 -4.73 6.13 -10.10
CA LYS A 75 -4.35 6.31 -11.51
C LYS A 75 -4.85 5.12 -12.30
N LYS A 76 -5.53 5.38 -13.41
CA LYS A 76 -5.92 4.32 -14.34
C LYS A 76 -4.73 4.01 -15.26
N LYS A 77 -4.33 2.74 -15.34
CA LYS A 77 -3.30 2.29 -16.28
C LYS A 77 -3.84 2.44 -17.71
N MET A 78 -3.07 3.07 -18.60
CA MET A 78 -3.50 3.34 -19.98
C MET A 78 -3.25 2.15 -20.93
N GLN A 79 -2.30 1.27 -20.60
CA GLN A 79 -1.97 0.07 -21.38
C GLN A 79 -2.83 -1.15 -20.96
N LEU A 80 -2.83 -2.21 -21.79
CA LEU A 80 -3.68 -3.41 -21.71
C LEU A 80 -3.97 -3.87 -20.27
N LYS A 81 -5.27 -4.06 -19.99
CA LYS A 81 -5.96 -4.34 -18.70
C LYS A 81 -6.49 -3.17 -17.86
N LYS A 82 -6.44 -1.88 -18.27
CA LYS A 82 -7.23 -0.74 -17.70
C LYS A 82 -7.46 -0.74 -16.16
N ASN A 83 -6.52 -1.29 -15.38
CA ASN A 83 -6.69 -1.49 -13.94
C ASN A 83 -6.44 -0.17 -13.20
N ASN A 84 -7.08 -0.03 -12.04
CA ASN A 84 -6.80 1.06 -11.12
C ASN A 84 -5.52 0.75 -10.34
N VAL A 85 -4.58 1.68 -10.35
CA VAL A 85 -3.39 1.66 -9.50
C VAL A 85 -3.61 2.66 -8.38
N TYR A 86 -3.57 2.17 -7.15
CA TYR A 86 -3.69 2.96 -5.94
C TYR A 86 -2.29 3.34 -5.49
N ILE A 87 -2.06 4.63 -5.28
CA ILE A 87 -0.78 5.20 -4.88
C ILE A 87 -1.00 5.94 -3.57
N CYS A 88 -0.37 5.46 -2.49
CA CYS A 88 -0.32 6.14 -1.20
C CYS A 88 0.98 6.93 -1.11
N ARG A 89 0.91 8.23 -0.82
CA ARG A 89 2.04 9.16 -0.69
C ARG A 89 1.95 9.96 0.60
#